data_AF-A0A1I3W0G6-F1
#
_entry.id   AF-A0A1I3W0G6-F1
#
_cell.length_a   1.000
_cell.length_b   1.000
_cell.length_c   1.000
_cell.angle_alpha   90.00
_cell.angle_beta   90.00
_cell.angle_gamma   90.00
#
_symmetry.space_group_name_H-M   'P 1'
#
loop_
_entity.id
_entity.type
_entity.pdbx_description
1 polymer ?
#
loop_
_entity_poly.entity_id
_entity_poly.type
_entity_poly.pdbx_seq_one_letter_code
_entity_poly.pdbx_strand_id
1 'polypeptide(L)'
;MPRYEYLTIPAPRKGEKAKGIKTSEGRIAQAMQSLLNAKGAEGWEYLRADLLPMEERAGITSKTVNYHTVLVFRREMDEARASLRTEETTAPARKSLAADRDTPPPSVPFPAKAAKGAGADARKLDPDVADEIAEDRES
;
A
#
# COMPACT_ATOMS: atom_id res chain seq x y z
N MET A 1 22.97 -22.03 1.39
CA MET A 1 22.08 -20.97 1.93
C MET A 1 20.67 -21.26 1.45
N PRO A 2 19.64 -21.16 2.31
CA PRO A 2 18.26 -21.38 1.87
C PRO A 2 17.88 -20.36 0.80
N ARG A 3 17.19 -20.83 -0.24
CA ARG A 3 16.64 -19.99 -1.32
C ARG A 3 15.15 -19.79 -1.05
N TYR A 4 14.68 -18.57 -1.19
CA TYR A 4 13.29 -18.22 -0.92
C TYR A 4 12.57 -17.79 -2.20
N GLU A 5 11.31 -18.20 -2.31
CA GLU A 5 10.34 -17.60 -3.21
C GLU A 5 9.53 -16.56 -2.42
N TYR A 6 9.21 -15.43 -3.05
CA TYR A 6 8.41 -14.37 -2.44
C TYR A 6 7.11 -14.19 -3.23
N LEU A 7 6.03 -13.95 -2.50
CA LEU A 7 4.72 -13.63 -3.04
C LEU A 7 4.22 -12.34 -2.41
N THR A 8 3.77 -11.41 -3.23
CA THR A 8 3.16 -10.15 -2.78
C THR A 8 1.75 -10.07 -3.33
N ILE A 9 0.76 -9.88 -2.44
CA ILE A 9 -0.66 -9.77 -2.80
C ILE A 9 -1.30 -8.56 -2.14
N PRO A 10 -2.32 -7.92 -2.73
CA PRO A 10 -3.01 -6.81 -2.10
C PRO A 10 -3.71 -7.25 -0.81
N ALA A 11 -3.67 -6.39 0.21
CA ALA A 11 -4.47 -6.62 1.41
C ALA A 11 -5.98 -6.55 1.10
N PRO A 12 -6.82 -7.33 1.78
CA PRO A 12 -8.27 -7.24 1.65
C PRO A 12 -8.77 -5.81 1.94
N ARG A 13 -9.42 -5.19 0.95
CA ARG A 13 -10.01 -3.85 1.09
C ARG A 13 -11.45 -3.89 1.63
N LYS A 14 -12.07 -5.07 1.61
CA LYS A 14 -13.46 -5.30 2.04
C LYS A 14 -13.50 -6.46 3.01
N GLY A 15 -14.32 -6.32 4.04
CA GLY A 15 -14.51 -7.36 5.03
C GLY A 15 -15.41 -8.48 4.52
N GLU A 16 -15.13 -9.69 4.98
CA GLU A 16 -15.89 -10.89 4.68
C GLU A 16 -17.00 -11.07 5.71
N LYS A 17 -18.23 -11.36 5.28
CA LYS A 17 -19.35 -11.63 6.19
C LYS A 17 -19.25 -13.08 6.67
N ALA A 18 -19.30 -13.28 7.98
CA ALA A 18 -19.37 -14.61 8.57
C ALA A 18 -20.38 -14.65 9.72
N LYS A 19 -20.83 -15.86 10.09
CA LYS A 19 -21.79 -16.07 11.18
C LYS A 19 -21.19 -15.55 12.50
N GLY A 20 -21.95 -14.70 13.20
CA GLY A 20 -21.51 -14.11 14.47
C GLY A 20 -20.70 -12.82 14.34
N ILE A 21 -20.26 -12.44 13.14
CA ILE A 21 -19.50 -11.20 12.91
C ILE A 21 -20.43 -10.11 12.39
N LYS A 22 -20.67 -9.10 13.23
CA LYS A 22 -21.58 -7.98 12.90
C LYS A 22 -20.85 -6.67 12.58
N THR A 23 -19.63 -6.50 13.09
CA THR A 23 -18.86 -5.24 12.96
C THR A 23 -18.07 -5.19 11.64
N SER A 24 -17.75 -3.98 11.17
CA SER A 24 -16.86 -3.79 10.00
C SER A 24 -15.45 -4.31 10.28
N GLU A 25 -14.92 -4.02 11.45
CA GLU A 25 -13.60 -4.48 11.91
C GLU A 25 -13.52 -6.01 11.94
N GLY A 26 -14.51 -6.68 12.55
CA GLY A 26 -14.53 -8.14 12.60
C GLY A 26 -14.60 -8.78 11.21
N ARG A 27 -15.29 -8.13 10.26
CA ARG A 27 -15.34 -8.61 8.87
C ARG A 27 -13.99 -8.48 8.17
N ILE A 28 -13.24 -7.41 8.44
CA ILE A 28 -11.88 -7.24 7.91
C ILE A 28 -10.92 -8.25 8.55
N ALA A 29 -11.00 -8.44 9.87
CA ALA A 29 -10.21 -9.45 10.57
C ALA A 29 -10.47 -10.85 10.00
N GLN A 30 -11.72 -11.20 9.74
CA GLN A 30 -12.08 -12.46 9.11
C GLN A 30 -11.48 -12.59 7.70
N ALA A 31 -11.61 -11.57 6.86
CA ALA A 31 -11.04 -11.60 5.50
C ALA A 31 -9.51 -11.78 5.52
N MET A 32 -8.83 -11.10 6.45
CA MET A 32 -7.40 -11.26 6.68
C MET A 32 -7.06 -12.69 7.13
N GLN A 33 -7.78 -13.21 8.12
CA GLN A 33 -7.57 -14.56 8.63
C GLN A 33 -7.80 -15.63 7.56
N SER A 34 -8.89 -15.53 6.78
CA SER A 34 -9.18 -16.42 5.66
C SER A 34 -8.02 -16.44 4.66
N LEU A 35 -7.51 -15.26 4.26
CA LEU A 35 -6.41 -15.13 3.31
C LEU A 35 -5.09 -15.67 3.86
N LEU A 36 -4.74 -15.35 5.11
CA LEU A 36 -3.52 -15.84 5.76
C LEU A 36 -3.53 -17.35 5.90
N ASN A 37 -4.66 -17.95 6.31
CA ASN A 37 -4.80 -19.39 6.43
C ASN A 37 -4.73 -20.08 5.06
N ALA A 38 -5.35 -19.51 4.02
CA ALA A 38 -5.26 -20.04 2.67
C ALA A 38 -3.80 -20.06 2.16
N LYS A 39 -3.05 -18.98 2.39
CA LYS A 39 -1.64 -18.91 2.00
C LYS A 39 -0.75 -19.80 2.86
N GLY A 40 -1.01 -19.91 4.16
CA GLY A 40 -0.36 -20.86 5.04
C GLY A 40 -0.56 -22.31 4.57
N ALA A 41 -1.78 -22.68 4.14
CA ALA A 41 -2.07 -24.01 3.61
C ALA A 41 -1.33 -24.32 2.30
N GLU A 42 -1.04 -23.30 1.49
CA GLU A 42 -0.20 -23.40 0.29
C GLU A 42 1.33 -23.44 0.60
N GLY A 43 1.71 -23.39 1.87
CA GLY A 43 3.10 -23.40 2.33
C GLY A 43 3.78 -22.02 2.33
N TRP A 44 3.01 -20.93 2.28
CA TRP A 44 3.55 -19.57 2.39
C TRP A 44 3.59 -19.09 3.85
N GLU A 45 4.71 -18.52 4.24
CA GLU A 45 4.94 -17.86 5.52
C GLU A 45 4.69 -16.35 5.36
N TYR A 46 3.81 -15.79 6.20
CA TYR A 46 3.57 -14.36 6.24
C TYR A 46 4.76 -13.62 6.84
N LEU A 47 5.25 -12.58 6.16
CA LEU A 47 6.34 -11.74 6.65
C LEU A 47 5.86 -10.42 7.20
N ARG A 48 5.13 -9.64 6.39
CA ARG A 48 4.72 -8.27 6.74
C ARG A 48 3.67 -7.70 5.80
N ALA A 49 3.13 -6.55 6.19
CA ALA A 49 2.36 -5.68 5.33
C ALA A 49 3.17 -4.43 4.97
N ASP A 50 3.21 -4.08 3.69
CA ASP A 50 3.89 -2.88 3.18
C ASP A 50 2.87 -1.91 2.57
N LEU A 51 3.10 -0.60 2.73
CA LEU A 51 2.26 0.45 2.15
C LEU A 51 2.99 1.07 0.95
N LEU A 52 2.43 0.93 -0.26
CA LEU A 52 3.07 1.37 -1.50
C LEU A 52 2.27 2.49 -2.18
N PRO A 53 2.92 3.56 -2.66
CA PRO A 53 2.28 4.55 -3.50
C PRO A 53 2.09 4.02 -4.92
N MET A 54 0.92 4.24 -5.49
CA MET A 54 0.57 3.92 -6.87
C MET A 54 0.07 5.17 -7.57
N GLU A 55 0.74 5.57 -8.65
CA GLU A 55 0.26 6.65 -9.50
C GLU A 55 -0.89 6.16 -10.37
N GLU A 56 -2.07 6.74 -10.20
CA GLU A 56 -3.22 6.50 -11.06
C GLU A 56 -3.56 7.80 -11.83
N ARG A 57 -4.02 7.64 -13.07
CA ARG A 57 -4.46 8.78 -13.88
C ARG A 57 -5.79 9.29 -13.30
N ALA A 58 -5.78 10.51 -12.80
CA ALA A 58 -6.97 11.21 -12.36
C ALA A 58 -7.42 12.17 -13.47
N GLY A 59 -8.38 11.75 -14.29
CA GLY A 59 -8.94 12.58 -15.36
C GLY A 59 -7.99 12.85 -16.54
N ILE A 60 -8.22 13.96 -17.25
CA ILE A 60 -7.54 14.25 -18.53
C ILE A 60 -6.11 14.76 -18.30
N THR A 61 -5.87 15.55 -17.25
CA THR A 61 -4.60 16.28 -17.03
C THR A 61 -3.92 16.04 -15.67
N SER A 62 -4.54 15.33 -14.72
CA SER A 62 -3.95 15.11 -13.39
C SER A 62 -3.56 13.64 -13.13
N LYS A 63 -2.57 13.46 -12.26
CA LYS A 63 -2.21 12.18 -11.66
C LYS A 63 -2.49 12.26 -10.16
N THR A 64 -3.00 11.18 -9.58
CA THR A 64 -3.19 11.05 -8.13
C THR A 64 -2.35 9.88 -7.63
N VAL A 65 -1.69 10.05 -6.49
CA VAL A 65 -0.97 8.97 -5.82
C VAL A 65 -1.90 8.33 -4.80
N ASN A 66 -2.26 7.07 -5.04
CA ASN A 66 -3.06 6.26 -4.14
C ASN A 66 -2.16 5.29 -3.36
N TYR A 67 -2.34 5.22 -2.05
CA TYR A 67 -1.58 4.28 -1.21
C TYR A 67 -2.31 2.95 -1.12
N HIS A 68 -1.57 1.85 -1.29
CA HIS A 68 -2.10 0.50 -1.24
C HIS A 68 -1.27 -0.38 -0.31
N THR A 69 -1.96 -1.04 0.61
CA THR A 69 -1.34 -2.04 1.46
C THR A 69 -1.24 -3.36 0.72
N VAL A 70 -0.06 -3.95 0.72
CA VAL A 70 0.24 -5.28 0.20
C VAL A 70 0.74 -6.17 1.32
N LEU A 71 0.48 -7.47 1.22
CA LEU A 71 0.94 -8.50 2.14
C LEU A 71 2.06 -9.28 1.45
N VAL A 72 3.18 -9.42 2.14
CA VAL A 72 4.38 -10.10 1.66
C VAL A 72 4.51 -11.44 2.36
N PHE A 73 4.71 -12.48 1.55
CA PHE A 73 4.93 -13.84 1.99
C PHE A 73 6.24 -14.38 1.44
N ARG A 74 6.79 -15.40 2.11
CA ARG A 74 7.90 -16.20 1.59
C ARG A 74 7.61 -17.69 1.70
N ARG A 75 8.29 -18.50 0.91
CA ARG A 75 8.43 -19.95 1.15
C ARG A 75 9.82 -20.41 0.76
N GLU A 76 10.34 -21.43 1.42
CA GLU A 76 11.62 -22.05 1.04
C GLU A 76 11.45 -22.79 -0.29
N MET A 77 12.43 -22.65 -1.19
CA MET A 77 12.51 -23.41 -2.41
C MET A 77 13.25 -24.71 -2.15
N ASP A 78 12.58 -25.85 -2.39
CA ASP A 78 13.23 -27.14 -2.45
C ASP A 78 14.33 -27.14 -3.52
N GLU A 79 15.42 -27.89 -3.28
CA GLU A 79 16.59 -27.91 -4.16
C GLU A 79 16.23 -28.25 -5.62
N ALA A 80 15.25 -29.14 -5.83
CA ALA A 80 14.72 -29.51 -7.15
C ALA A 80 13.95 -28.38 -7.85
N ARG A 81 13.21 -27.54 -7.13
CA ARG A 81 12.55 -26.35 -7.70
C ARG A 81 13.56 -25.26 -7.99
N ALA A 82 14.57 -25.19 -7.15
CA ALA A 82 15.57 -24.16 -7.21
C ALA A 82 16.58 -24.42 -8.35
N SER A 83 16.83 -25.67 -8.75
CA SER A 83 17.61 -26.00 -9.97
C SER A 83 16.85 -25.66 -11.26
N LEU A 84 15.55 -26.00 -11.37
CA LEU A 84 14.74 -25.71 -12.56
C LEU A 84 14.67 -24.20 -12.89
N ARG A 85 14.54 -23.35 -11.86
CA ARG A 85 14.48 -21.89 -12.08
C ARG A 85 15.82 -21.26 -12.47
N THR A 86 16.94 -21.88 -12.07
CA THR A 86 18.26 -21.44 -12.51
C THR A 86 18.41 -21.66 -14.02
N GLU A 87 17.90 -22.76 -14.58
CA GLU A 87 17.95 -23.00 -16.02
C GLU A 87 17.08 -22.01 -16.81
N GLU A 88 15.87 -21.69 -16.34
CA GLU A 88 14.95 -20.75 -17.03
C GLU A 88 15.50 -19.30 -17.08
N THR A 89 16.32 -18.91 -16.10
CA THR A 89 16.93 -17.56 -16.05
C THR A 89 18.18 -17.45 -16.95
N THR A 90 18.70 -18.55 -17.49
CA THR A 90 19.89 -18.55 -18.37
C THR A 90 19.58 -18.42 -19.87
N ALA A 91 18.35 -18.06 -20.25
CA ALA A 91 18.04 -17.68 -21.61
C ALA A 91 18.79 -16.39 -22.01
N PRO A 92 19.51 -16.34 -23.14
CA PRO A 92 20.41 -15.25 -23.47
C PRO A 92 19.66 -13.91 -23.59
N ALA A 93 20.30 -12.86 -23.08
CA ALA A 93 19.84 -11.49 -23.03
C ALA A 93 19.09 -11.08 -24.31
N ARG A 94 17.83 -10.65 -24.16
CA ARG A 94 17.15 -9.84 -25.16
C ARG A 94 18.09 -8.69 -25.52
N LYS A 95 18.47 -8.58 -26.80
CA LYS A 95 19.20 -7.44 -27.35
C LYS A 95 18.52 -6.17 -26.84
N SER A 96 19.16 -5.47 -25.90
CA SER A 96 18.75 -4.14 -25.50
C SER A 96 18.84 -3.28 -26.75
N LEU A 97 17.70 -2.75 -27.21
CA LEU A 97 17.72 -1.57 -28.06
C LEU A 97 18.52 -0.52 -27.31
N ALA A 98 19.65 -0.11 -27.89
CA ALA A 98 20.48 0.94 -27.36
C ALA A 98 19.59 2.18 -27.15
N ALA A 99 19.28 2.48 -25.89
CA ALA A 99 18.70 3.75 -25.53
C ALA A 99 19.77 4.80 -25.81
N ASP A 100 19.44 5.70 -26.73
CA ASP A 100 20.21 6.89 -27.04
C ASP A 100 20.60 7.61 -25.75
N ARG A 101 21.91 7.66 -25.46
CA ARG A 101 22.47 8.20 -24.20
C ARG A 101 22.45 9.73 -24.16
N ASP A 102 21.89 10.40 -25.17
CA ASP A 102 21.90 11.86 -25.30
C ASP A 102 20.58 12.55 -24.95
N THR A 103 19.60 11.85 -24.38
CA THR A 103 18.44 12.54 -23.80
C THR A 103 18.67 12.77 -22.31
N PRO A 104 18.75 14.03 -21.84
CA PRO A 104 18.77 14.30 -20.41
C PRO A 104 17.46 13.78 -19.78
N PRO A 105 17.49 13.17 -18.60
CA PRO A 105 16.27 12.86 -17.88
C PRO A 105 15.47 14.16 -17.66
N PRO A 106 14.13 14.15 -17.79
CA PRO A 106 13.33 15.33 -17.49
C PRO A 106 13.58 15.72 -16.04
N SER A 107 14.14 16.92 -15.82
CA SER A 107 14.31 17.51 -14.50
C SER A 107 12.92 17.67 -13.88
N VAL A 108 12.56 16.77 -12.97
CA VAL A 108 11.47 17.01 -12.03
C VAL A 108 11.96 18.08 -11.05
N PRO A 109 11.35 19.28 -11.01
CA PRO A 109 11.68 20.24 -9.98
C PRO A 109 11.17 19.68 -8.65
N PHE A 110 12.10 19.29 -7.78
CA PHE A 110 11.82 19.19 -6.35
C PHE A 110 11.44 20.61 -5.89
N PRO A 111 10.27 20.86 -5.27
CA PRO A 111 9.98 22.17 -4.74
C PRO A 111 10.91 22.46 -3.56
N ALA A 112 11.96 23.25 -3.82
CA ALA A 112 12.78 23.86 -2.80
C ALA A 112 12.09 25.14 -2.31
N LYS A 113 11.91 25.24 -0.99
CA LYS A 113 11.37 26.34 -0.16
C LYS A 113 9.84 26.48 -0.10
N ALA A 114 9.35 26.28 1.13
CA ALA A 114 8.09 26.82 1.63
C ALA A 114 8.08 28.34 1.47
N ALA A 115 7.12 28.85 0.70
CA ALA A 115 6.85 30.28 0.63
C ALA A 115 6.18 30.73 1.92
N LYS A 116 6.92 31.54 2.69
CA LYS A 116 6.42 32.38 3.78
C LYS A 116 5.64 33.55 3.16
N GLY A 117 4.32 33.58 3.34
CA GLY A 117 3.52 34.76 3.02
C GLY A 117 2.07 34.48 2.60
N ALA A 118 1.21 34.10 3.56
CA ALA A 118 -0.23 34.34 3.48
C ALA A 118 -0.77 34.49 4.91
N GLY A 119 -0.28 35.51 5.62
CA GLY A 119 -0.88 35.99 6.84
C GLY A 119 -1.78 37.17 6.51
N ALA A 120 -3.07 36.91 6.30
CA ALA A 120 -4.17 37.87 6.43
C ALA A 120 -5.49 37.14 6.23
N ASP A 121 -5.90 36.35 7.23
CA ASP A 121 -7.30 36.30 7.70
C ASP A 121 -7.39 35.31 8.87
N ALA A 122 -6.86 35.75 10.00
CA ALA A 122 -7.18 35.22 11.31
C ALA A 122 -7.67 36.39 12.15
N ARG A 123 -8.97 36.37 12.49
CA ARG A 123 -9.76 37.12 13.50
C ARG A 123 -11.11 37.46 12.83
N LYS A 124 -12.22 36.80 13.16
CA LYS A 124 -12.79 36.77 14.51
C LYS A 124 -13.43 35.42 14.83
N LEU A 125 -13.04 34.91 15.99
CA LEU A 125 -13.82 33.97 16.79
C LEU A 125 -14.92 34.83 17.46
N ASP A 126 -16.20 34.61 17.14
CA ASP A 126 -17.29 35.18 17.92
C ASP A 126 -17.37 34.43 19.27
N PRO A 127 -17.27 35.12 20.43
CA PRO A 127 -17.13 34.50 21.73
C PRO A 127 -18.49 34.23 22.42
N ASP A 128 -19.47 33.66 21.71
CA ASP A 128 -20.83 33.45 22.28
C ASP A 128 -21.44 32.06 22.01
N VAL A 129 -20.61 31.03 21.84
CA VAL A 129 -21.07 29.62 21.82
C VAL A 129 -20.16 28.76 22.69
N ALA A 130 -20.01 29.16 23.94
CA ALA A 130 -19.25 28.40 24.94
C ALA A 130 -20.00 28.19 26.27
N ASP A 131 -21.26 28.64 26.39
CA ASP A 131 -22.06 28.48 27.62
C ASP A 131 -23.36 27.65 27.45
N GLU A 132 -23.49 26.84 26.39
CA GLU A 132 -24.69 25.98 26.19
C GLU A 132 -24.38 24.47 26.10
N ILE A 133 -23.37 23.98 26.82
CA ILE A 133 -23.11 22.53 26.96
C ILE A 133 -22.67 22.10 28.37
N ALA A 134 -23.01 22.90 29.39
CA ALA A 134 -22.74 22.56 30.79
C ALA A 134 -24.02 22.23 31.60
N GLU A 135 -25.22 22.38 31.05
CA GLU A 135 -26.47 22.27 31.83
C GLU A 135 -27.40 21.11 31.45
N ASP A 136 -26.96 20.17 30.63
CA ASP A 136 -27.72 18.94 30.31
C ASP A 136 -27.22 17.69 31.07
N ARG A 137 -26.57 17.91 32.22
CA ARG A 137 -26.15 16.85 33.14
C ARG A 137 -26.85 16.90 34.51
N GLU A 138 -27.91 17.69 34.66
CA GLU A 138 -28.75 17.65 35.85
C GLU A 138 -30.20 18.03 35.53
N SER A 139 -30.94 17.10 34.92
CA SER A 139 -32.40 16.99 34.99
C SER A 139 -32.85 15.56 34.71
#